data_AF-A0A349FW29-F1
#
_entry.id   AF-A0A349FW29-F1
#
_cell.length_a   1.000
_cell.length_b   1.000
_cell.length_c   1.000
_cell.angle_alpha   90.00
_cell.angle_beta   90.00
_cell.angle_gamma   90.00
#
_symmetry.space_group_name_H-M   'P 1'
#
loop_
_entity.id
_entity.type
_entity.pdbx_description
1 polymer ?
#
loop_
_entity_poly.entity_id
_entity_poly.type
_entity_poly.pdbx_seq_one_letter_code
_entity_poly.pdbx_strand_id
1 'polypeptide(L)'
;EVNYSLERLEAQAKTLNLTLENYLKAVKKTIDQVKSEYSKRAEESIKLDLILLEIAKIEKIDTTTQEVEEVAKAGGVPENQLGQLKTIINRRKTIEILLKLC
;
A
#
# COMPACT_ATOMS: atom_id res chain seq x y z
N GLU A 1 3.93 7.83 -1.90
CA GLU A 1 4.95 6.75 -2.03
C GLU A 1 6.38 7.13 -1.66
N VAL A 2 7.16 7.83 -2.49
CA VAL A 2 8.60 8.04 -2.22
C VAL A 2 8.84 8.87 -0.95
N ASN A 3 8.16 10.02 -0.81
CA ASN A 3 8.29 10.86 0.39
C ASN A 3 7.83 10.16 1.67
N TYR A 4 6.70 9.45 1.60
CA TYR A 4 6.19 8.64 2.71
C TYR A 4 7.19 7.55 3.13
N SER A 5 7.86 6.92 2.17
CA SER A 5 8.89 5.91 2.43
C SER A 5 10.14 6.51 3.08
N LEU A 6 10.50 7.75 2.73
CA LEU A 6 11.58 8.50 3.38
C LEU A 6 11.22 8.92 4.81
N GLU A 7 10.01 9.40 5.04
CA GLU A 7 9.50 9.74 6.39
C GLU A 7 9.52 8.51 7.31
N ARG A 8 9.11 7.34 6.78
CA ARG A 8 9.19 6.07 7.52
C ARG A 8 10.62 5.66 7.83
N LEU A 9 11.57 5.98 6.96
CA LEU A 9 13.00 5.70 7.18
C LEU A 9 13.58 6.63 8.25
N GLU A 10 13.23 7.90 8.22
CA GLU A 10 13.59 8.85 9.27
C GLU A 10 13.01 8.45 10.63
N ALA A 11 11.75 8.01 10.68
CA ALA A 11 11.14 7.51 11.90
C ALA A 11 11.93 6.33 12.48
N GLN A 12 12.32 5.36 11.64
CA GLN A 12 13.16 4.23 12.07
C GLN A 12 14.53 4.68 12.57
N ALA A 13 15.20 5.62 11.88
CA ALA A 13 16.48 6.16 12.36
C ALA A 13 16.34 6.83 13.73
N LYS A 14 15.26 7.62 13.94
CA LYS A 14 14.93 8.25 15.22
C LYS A 14 14.71 7.23 16.33
N THR A 15 14.04 6.09 16.07
CA THR A 15 13.87 5.03 17.09
C THR A 15 15.19 4.42 17.56
N LEU A 16 16.23 4.47 16.71
CA LEU A 16 17.57 3.98 17.03
C LEU A 16 18.47 5.07 17.61
N ASN A 17 17.95 6.28 17.88
CA ASN A 17 18.72 7.47 18.25
C ASN A 17 19.84 7.80 17.24
N LEU A 18 19.65 7.44 15.97
CA LEU A 18 20.58 7.71 14.89
C LEU A 18 20.04 8.83 14.00
N THR A 19 20.94 9.66 13.48
CA THR A 19 20.61 10.51 12.34
C THR A 19 20.40 9.64 11.10
N LEU A 20 19.58 10.10 10.15
CA LEU A 20 19.34 9.37 8.90
C LEU A 20 20.65 9.05 8.17
N GLU A 21 21.61 9.98 8.14
CA GLU A 21 22.94 9.75 7.57
C GLU A 21 23.71 8.62 8.27
N ASN A 22 23.72 8.58 9.60
CA ASN A 22 24.43 7.54 10.35
C ASN A 22 23.76 6.17 10.18
N TYR A 23 22.44 6.14 10.10
CA TYR A 23 21.69 4.93 9.78
C TYR A 23 22.04 4.41 8.37
N LEU A 24 22.03 5.30 7.36
CA LEU A 24 22.39 4.97 5.98
C LEU A 24 23.84 4.46 5.85
N LYS A 25 24.78 5.06 6.59
CA LYS A 25 26.17 4.57 6.70
C LYS A 25 26.23 3.15 7.28
N ALA A 26 25.48 2.87 8.34
CA ALA A 26 25.45 1.54 8.96
C ALA A 26 24.92 0.46 8.00
N VAL A 27 23.93 0.79 7.17
CA VAL A 27 23.37 -0.12 6.15
C VAL A 27 24.11 -0.07 4.81
N LYS A 28 25.22 0.67 4.72
CA LYS A 28 26.07 0.83 3.51
C LYS A 28 25.29 1.29 2.27
N LYS A 29 24.31 2.18 2.44
CA LYS A 29 23.54 2.77 1.34
C LYS A 29 23.71 4.28 1.30
N THR A 30 23.66 4.87 0.11
CA THR A 30 23.58 6.32 -0.06
C THR A 30 22.12 6.78 -0.11
N ILE A 31 21.89 8.07 0.18
CA ILE A 31 20.54 8.64 0.12
C ILE A 31 19.97 8.60 -1.31
N ASP A 32 20.82 8.76 -2.33
CA ASP A 32 20.41 8.69 -3.74
C ASP A 32 20.04 7.26 -4.15
N GLN A 33 20.78 6.26 -3.66
CA GLN A 33 20.43 4.84 -3.87
C GLN A 33 19.07 4.52 -3.25
N VAL A 34 18.83 4.95 -2.01
CA VAL A 34 17.54 4.72 -1.33
C VAL A 34 16.40 5.44 -2.05
N LYS A 35 16.59 6.68 -2.47
CA LYS A 35 15.59 7.41 -3.27
C LYS A 35 15.29 6.69 -4.58
N SER A 36 16.30 6.22 -5.30
CA SER A 36 16.13 5.48 -6.55
C SER A 36 15.37 4.16 -6.33
N GLU A 37 15.73 3.39 -5.30
CA GLU A 37 15.02 2.16 -4.93
C GLU A 37 13.56 2.42 -4.57
N TYR A 38 13.28 3.46 -3.80
CA TYR A 38 11.91 3.84 -3.43
C TYR A 38 11.12 4.33 -4.62
N SER A 39 11.72 5.10 -5.52
CA SER A 39 11.07 5.52 -6.77
C SER A 39 10.70 4.31 -7.64
N LYS A 40 11.61 3.36 -7.81
CA LYS A 40 11.33 2.15 -8.59
C LYS A 40 10.21 1.31 -7.97
N ARG A 41 10.25 1.09 -6.65
CA ARG A 41 9.18 0.37 -5.92
C ARG A 41 7.85 1.11 -5.98
N ALA A 42 7.87 2.44 -5.88
CA ALA A 42 6.66 3.25 -6.01
C ALA A 42 6.05 3.11 -7.41
N GLU A 43 6.88 3.14 -8.46
CA GLU A 43 6.43 2.93 -9.83
C GLU A 43 5.82 1.54 -10.02
N GLU A 44 6.47 0.48 -9.53
CA GLU A 44 5.96 -0.88 -9.58
C GLU A 44 4.64 -1.03 -8.81
N SER A 45 4.53 -0.44 -7.62
CA SER A 45 3.31 -0.47 -6.81
C SER A 45 2.15 0.26 -7.49
N ILE A 46 2.39 1.45 -8.05
CA ILE A 46 1.36 2.23 -8.76
C ILE A 46 0.89 1.46 -10.00
N LYS A 47 1.82 0.88 -10.78
CA LYS A 47 1.47 0.05 -11.92
C LYS A 47 0.60 -1.13 -11.50
N LEU A 48 0.97 -1.84 -10.44
CA LEU A 48 0.18 -2.95 -9.92
C LEU A 48 -1.22 -2.50 -9.50
N ASP A 49 -1.33 -1.37 -8.80
CA ASP A 49 -2.63 -0.83 -8.37
C ASP A 49 -3.54 -0.48 -9.55
N LEU A 50 -2.98 0.14 -10.60
CA LEU A 50 -3.71 0.45 -11.82
C LEU A 50 -4.16 -0.82 -12.55
N ILE A 51 -3.29 -1.83 -12.63
CA ILE A 51 -3.62 -3.12 -13.25
C ILE A 51 -4.74 -3.81 -12.47
N LEU A 52 -4.64 -3.91 -11.16
CA LEU A 52 -5.66 -4.54 -10.32
C LEU A 52 -7.00 -3.79 -10.39
N LEU A 53 -6.96 -2.47 -10.49
CA LEU A 53 -8.16 -1.65 -10.66
C LEU A 53 -8.83 -1.91 -12.02
N GLU A 54 -8.04 -2.07 -13.09
CA GLU A 54 -8.59 -2.37 -14.41
C GLU A 54 -9.15 -3.79 -14.49
N ILE A 55 -8.46 -4.78 -13.89
CA ILE A 55 -8.98 -6.15 -13.76
C ILE A 55 -10.28 -6.16 -12.96
N ALA A 56 -10.35 -5.41 -11.85
CA ALA A 56 -11.57 -5.29 -11.05
C ALA A 56 -12.76 -4.78 -11.87
N LYS A 57 -12.54 -3.85 -12.80
CA LYS A 57 -13.59 -3.37 -13.72
C LYS A 57 -14.01 -4.43 -14.72
N ILE A 58 -13.05 -5.13 -15.33
CA ILE A 58 -13.30 -6.19 -16.32
C ILE A 58 -14.10 -7.33 -15.69
N GLU A 59 -13.70 -7.76 -14.50
CA GLU A 59 -14.35 -8.80 -13.71
C GLU A 59 -15.63 -8.30 -13.00
N LYS A 60 -15.98 -7.03 -13.19
CA LYS A 60 -17.17 -6.37 -12.59
C LYS A 60 -17.27 -6.58 -11.09
N ILE A 61 -16.15 -6.42 -10.39
CA ILE A 61 -16.08 -6.51 -8.94
C ILE A 61 -16.76 -5.29 -8.35
N ASP A 62 -17.99 -5.47 -7.88
CA ASP A 62 -18.72 -4.46 -7.12
C ASP A 62 -19.04 -5.01 -5.73
N THR A 63 -18.31 -4.51 -4.72
CA THR A 63 -18.64 -4.78 -3.32
C THR A 63 -19.84 -3.94 -2.91
N THR A 64 -20.88 -4.62 -2.42
CA THR A 64 -22.11 -3.96 -1.98
C THR A 64 -21.88 -3.15 -0.72
N THR A 65 -22.66 -2.10 -0.51
CA THR A 65 -22.55 -1.27 0.70
C THR A 65 -22.74 -2.09 1.98
N GLN A 66 -23.65 -3.06 1.97
CA GLN A 66 -23.89 -3.96 3.11
C GLN A 66 -22.63 -4.76 3.48
N GLU A 67 -21.93 -5.32 2.51
CA GLU A 67 -20.70 -6.07 2.77
C GLU A 67 -19.59 -5.15 3.32
N VAL A 68 -19.49 -3.91 2.81
CA VAL A 68 -18.54 -2.92 3.34
C VAL A 68 -18.88 -2.58 4.79
N GLU A 69 -20.16 -2.40 5.13
CA GLU A 69 -20.61 -2.12 6.50
C GLU A 69 -20.36 -3.28 7.45
N GLU A 70 -20.58 -4.53 7.02
CA GLU A 70 -20.29 -5.71 7.83
C GLU A 70 -18.79 -5.81 8.16
N VAL A 71 -17.94 -5.62 7.15
CA VAL A 71 -16.47 -5.59 7.33
C VAL A 71 -16.07 -4.40 8.22
N ALA A 72 -16.70 -3.23 8.05
CA ALA A 72 -16.41 -2.06 8.85
C ALA A 72 -16.75 -2.27 10.33
N LYS A 73 -17.91 -2.87 10.62
CA LYS A 73 -18.33 -3.23 11.97
C LYS A 73 -17.37 -4.24 12.62
N ALA A 74 -16.96 -5.26 11.87
CA ALA A 74 -16.02 -6.27 12.35
C ALA A 74 -14.62 -5.69 12.61
N GLY A 75 -14.17 -4.73 11.79
CA GLY A 75 -12.86 -4.10 11.88
C GLY A 75 -12.80 -2.83 12.75
N GLY A 76 -13.93 -2.35 13.28
CA GLY A 76 -14.00 -1.08 13.99
C GLY A 76 -13.68 0.14 13.11
N VAL A 77 -13.96 0.06 11.81
CA VAL A 77 -13.67 1.13 10.85
C VAL A 77 -14.78 2.19 10.90
N PRO A 78 -14.44 3.48 11.08
CA PRO A 78 -15.44 4.54 11.14
C PRO A 78 -16.13 4.79 9.78
N GLU A 79 -17.37 5.26 9.81
CA GLU A 79 -18.22 5.45 8.61
C GLU A 79 -17.59 6.39 7.56
N ASN A 80 -16.76 7.35 7.98
CA ASN A 80 -16.06 8.25 7.07
C ASN A 80 -14.95 7.56 6.24
N GLN A 81 -14.64 6.30 6.53
CA GLN A 81 -13.60 5.51 5.83
C GLN A 81 -14.18 4.39 4.96
N LEU A 82 -15.52 4.25 4.86
CA LEU A 82 -16.16 3.16 4.09
C LEU A 82 -15.76 3.16 2.61
N GLY A 83 -15.54 4.32 1.99
CA GLY A 83 -15.08 4.40 0.60
C GLY A 83 -13.67 3.82 0.39
N GLN A 84 -12.76 4.08 1.34
CA GLN A 84 -11.41 3.49 1.32
C GLN A 84 -11.49 1.98 1.56
N LEU A 85 -12.34 1.57 2.52
CA LEU A 85 -12.58 0.16 2.81
C LEU A 85 -13.13 -0.59 1.60
N LYS A 86 -14.11 -0.02 0.87
CA LYS A 86 -14.64 -0.59 -0.37
C LYS A 86 -13.53 -0.85 -1.40
N THR A 87 -12.61 0.11 -1.56
CA THR A 87 -11.47 -0.02 -2.48
C THR A 87 -10.55 -1.17 -2.10
N ILE A 88 -10.26 -1.31 -0.79
CA ILE A 88 -9.44 -2.40 -0.26
C ILE A 88 -10.12 -3.76 -0.46
N ILE A 89 -11.43 -3.85 -0.19
CA ILE A 89 -12.19 -5.10 -0.38
C ILE A 89 -12.23 -5.49 -1.86
N ASN A 90 -12.50 -4.53 -2.76
CA ASN A 90 -12.48 -4.78 -4.20
C ASN A 90 -11.11 -5.32 -4.64
N ARG A 91 -10.02 -4.68 -4.21
CA ARG A 91 -8.65 -5.14 -4.52
C ARG A 91 -8.38 -6.57 -4.03
N ARG A 92 -8.83 -6.90 -2.80
CA ARG A 92 -8.71 -8.25 -2.24
C ARG A 92 -9.45 -9.28 -3.10
N LYS A 93 -10.70 -8.98 -3.47
CA LYS A 93 -11.50 -9.84 -4.35
C LYS A 93 -10.85 -10.04 -5.72
N THR A 94 -10.25 -9.00 -6.31
CA THR A 94 -9.50 -9.12 -7.56
C THR A 94 -8.39 -10.15 -7.44
N ILE A 95 -7.60 -10.07 -6.35
CA ILE A 95 -6.50 -11.00 -6.11
C ILE A 95 -7.03 -12.43 -5.91
N GLU A 96 -8.14 -12.60 -5.18
CA GLU A 96 -8.77 -13.92 -4.99
C GLU A 96 -9.24 -14.56 -6.30
N ILE A 97 -9.75 -13.77 -7.26
CA ILE A 97 -10.10 -14.26 -8.60
C ILE A 97 -8.84 -14.72 -9.33
N LEU A 98 -7.80 -13.88 -9.36
CA LEU A 98 -6.54 -14.19 -10.03
C LEU A 98 -5.89 -15.47 -9.46
N LEU A 99 -5.93 -15.66 -8.15
CA LEU A 99 -5.40 -16.87 -7.49
C LEU A 99 -6.15 -18.14 -7.86
N LYS A 100 -7.44 -18.06 -8.21
CA LYS A 100 -8.24 -19.22 -8.66
C LYS A 100 -7.97 -19.61 -10.11
N LEU A 101 -7.30 -18.75 -10.89
CA LEU A 101 -6.94 -19.00 -12.28
C LEU A 101 -5.56 -19.67 -12.44
N CYS A 102 -4.79 -19.76 -11.34
CA CYS A 102 -3.50 -20.45 -11.26
C CYS A 102 -3.67 -21.87 -10.71
#